data_AF-A0AAW2P2U6-F1
#
_entry.id   AF-A0AAW2P2U6-F1
#
_cell.length_a   1.000
_cell.length_b   1.000
_cell.length_c   1.000
_cell.angle_alpha   90.00
_cell.angle_beta   90.00
_cell.angle_gamma   90.00
#
_symmetry.space_group_name_H-M   'P 1'
#
loop_
_entity.id
_entity.type
_entity.pdbx_description
1 polymer ?
#
loop_
_entity_poly.entity_id
_entity_poly.type
_entity_poly.pdbx_seq_one_letter_code
_entity_poly.pdbx_strand_id
1 'polypeptide(L)'
;MMSFTEFPPSFLGYALETAAKLLNMAPSKTIPQTPYEIWHDKRASYKYLRVCGSLAYIKRLVGDKLDSRSSLCRFFEYLKEIAGYYFYNLSEQKIFFSRNTVFLEKGFPADS
;
A
#
# COMPACT_ATOMS: atom_id res chain seq x y z
N MET A 1 -1.29 -6.82 -11.31
CA MET A 1 -0.95 -5.95 -10.16
C MET A 1 0.07 -4.88 -10.56
N MET A 2 1.19 -5.24 -11.22
CA MET A 2 2.22 -4.26 -11.65
C MET A 2 2.04 -3.72 -13.10
N SER A 3 1.15 -4.30 -13.90
CA SER A 3 0.93 -3.89 -15.29
C SER A 3 0.25 -2.52 -15.44
N PHE A 4 -0.41 -2.04 -14.40
CA PHE A 4 -1.16 -0.78 -14.38
C PHE A 4 -0.45 0.34 -13.61
N THR A 5 0.79 0.10 -13.19
CA THR A 5 1.56 1.02 -12.36
C THR A 5 2.89 1.32 -13.03
N GLU A 6 3.25 2.60 -13.10
CA GLU A 6 4.54 3.04 -13.65
C GLU A 6 5.66 2.84 -12.62
N PHE A 7 5.76 1.62 -12.07
CA PHE A 7 6.83 1.28 -11.14
C PHE A 7 8.06 0.78 -11.91
N PRO A 8 9.27 1.13 -11.45
CA PRO A 8 10.49 0.54 -11.98
C PRO A 8 10.50 -0.99 -11.78
N PRO A 9 11.16 -1.76 -12.66
CA PRO A 9 11.28 -3.23 -12.52
C PRO A 9 11.89 -3.68 -11.19
N SER A 10 12.69 -2.83 -10.54
CA SER A 10 13.26 -3.10 -9.21
C SER A 10 12.21 -3.28 -8.11
N PHE A 11 10.97 -2.84 -8.33
CA PHE A 11 9.88 -2.97 -7.36
C PHE A 11 9.14 -4.32 -7.41
N LEU A 12 9.47 -5.19 -8.36
CA LEU A 12 8.83 -6.50 -8.50
C LEU A 12 8.94 -7.37 -7.23
N GLY A 13 10.07 -7.28 -6.51
CA GLY A 13 10.24 -7.99 -5.24
C GLY A 13 9.23 -7.55 -4.17
N TYR A 14 9.00 -6.24 -4.03
CA TYR A 14 8.03 -5.68 -3.09
C TYR A 14 6.58 -6.03 -3.46
N ALA A 15 6.27 -6.07 -4.76
CA ALA A 15 4.96 -6.51 -5.20
C ALA A 15 4.72 -7.99 -4.94
N LEU A 16 5.75 -8.84 -5.08
CA LEU A 16 5.66 -10.26 -4.75
C LEU A 16 5.40 -10.44 -3.25
N GLU A 17 6.11 -9.69 -2.40
CA GLU A 17 5.89 -9.72 -0.95
C GLU A 17 4.47 -9.27 -0.58
N THR A 18 3.99 -8.19 -1.20
CA THR A 18 2.63 -7.69 -1.02
C THR A 18 1.58 -8.72 -1.46
N ALA A 19 1.79 -9.37 -2.61
CA ALA A 19 0.90 -10.41 -3.11
C ALA A 19 0.86 -11.62 -2.16
N ALA A 20 2.02 -12.07 -1.66
CA ALA A 20 2.09 -13.15 -0.68
C ALA A 20 1.37 -12.79 0.62
N LYS A 21 1.52 -11.55 1.10
CA LYS A 21 0.81 -11.07 2.29
C LYS A 21 -0.71 -11.05 2.11
N LEU A 22 -1.19 -10.55 0.97
CA LEU A 22 -2.62 -10.58 0.62
C LEU A 22 -3.16 -12.00 0.51
N LEU A 23 -2.40 -12.91 -0.11
CA LEU A 23 -2.77 -14.32 -0.23
C LEU A 23 -2.92 -14.99 1.15
N ASN A 24 -2.02 -14.69 2.09
CA ASN A 24 -2.09 -15.21 3.45
C ASN A 24 -3.30 -14.69 4.25
N MET A 25 -3.91 -13.57 3.83
CA MET A 25 -5.12 -13.01 4.43
C MET A 25 -6.40 -13.40 3.68
N ALA A 26 -6.27 -14.04 2.52
CA ALA A 26 -7.41 -14.51 1.75
C ALA A 26 -7.92 -15.85 2.31
N PRO A 27 -9.25 -16.02 2.47
CA PRO A 27 -9.81 -17.30 2.88
C PRO A 27 -9.69 -18.31 1.74
N SER A 28 -9.60 -19.59 2.10
CA SER A 28 -9.63 -20.70 1.14
C SER A 28 -11.06 -21.20 0.96
N LYS A 29 -11.35 -21.85 -0.18
CA LYS A 29 -12.63 -22.54 -0.38
C LYS A 29 -12.82 -23.71 0.58
N THR A 30 -11.72 -24.36 0.96
CA THR A 30 -11.76 -25.60 1.76
C THR A 30 -11.73 -25.31 3.26
N ILE A 31 -11.09 -24.21 3.68
CA ILE A 31 -10.89 -23.86 5.08
C ILE A 31 -11.41 -22.43 5.29
N PRO A 32 -12.38 -22.22 6.20
CA PRO A 32 -12.97 -20.90 6.42
C PRO A 32 -12.01 -19.92 7.11
N GLN A 33 -10.92 -20.42 7.68
CA GLN A 33 -9.86 -19.63 8.30
C GLN A 33 -8.77 -19.28 7.28
N THR A 34 -8.21 -18.08 7.42
CA THR A 34 -7.09 -17.63 6.59
C THR A 34 -5.76 -18.23 7.08
N PRO A 35 -4.75 -18.43 6.21
CA PRO A 35 -3.42 -18.85 6.64
C PRO A 35 -2.84 -17.97 7.76
N TYR A 36 -3.10 -16.66 7.71
CA TYR A 36 -2.71 -15.71 8.76
C TYR A 36 -3.37 -16.02 10.11
N GLU A 37 -4.68 -16.32 10.11
CA GLU A 37 -5.41 -16.70 11.32
C GLU A 37 -4.87 -17.99 11.92
N ILE A 38 -4.56 -18.98 11.08
CA ILE A 38 -4.02 -20.27 11.52
C ILE A 38 -2.64 -20.08 12.17
N TRP A 39 -1.80 -19.20 11.62
CA TRP A 39 -0.43 -19.00 12.10
C TRP A 39 -0.32 -18.13 13.34
N HIS A 40 -1.19 -17.13 13.48
CA HIS A 40 -1.12 -16.11 14.52
C HIS A 40 -2.23 -16.23 15.57
N ASP A 41 -3.13 -17.21 15.42
CA ASP A 41 -4.32 -17.42 16.24
C ASP A 41 -5.14 -16.13 16.47
N LYS A 42 -5.16 -15.28 15.42
CA LYS A 42 -5.73 -13.94 15.46
C LYS A 42 -6.40 -13.59 14.14
N ARG A 43 -7.63 -13.06 14.22
CA ARG A 43 -8.36 -12.56 13.05
C ARG A 43 -7.58 -11.48 12.31
N ALA A 44 -7.42 -11.67 11.00
CA ALA A 44 -6.83 -10.68 10.12
C ALA A 44 -7.73 -9.43 10.09
N SER A 45 -7.14 -8.25 10.26
CA SER A 45 -7.86 -6.99 10.08
C SER A 45 -7.80 -6.58 8.61
N TYR A 46 -8.94 -6.41 7.95
CA TYR A 46 -8.97 -5.96 6.55
C TYR A 46 -8.97 -4.43 6.40
N LYS A 47 -9.15 -3.68 7.50
CA LYS A 47 -9.32 -2.21 7.50
C LYS A 47 -8.10 -1.45 6.95
N TYR A 48 -6.93 -2.06 7.03
CA TYR A 48 -5.68 -1.48 6.55
C TYR A 48 -5.33 -1.93 5.12
N LEU A 49 -6.09 -2.83 4.51
CA LEU A 49 -5.82 -3.22 3.13
C LEU A 49 -6.14 -2.07 2.18
N ARG A 50 -5.26 -1.91 1.20
CA ARG A 50 -5.28 -0.86 0.17
C ARG A 50 -4.91 -1.46 -1.18
N VAL A 51 -5.44 -0.85 -2.24
CA VAL A 51 -5.15 -1.26 -3.61
C VAL A 51 -3.74 -0.82 -3.97
N CYS A 52 -2.85 -1.78 -4.28
CA CYS A 52 -1.51 -1.47 -4.78
C CYS A 52 -1.59 -0.60 -6.04
N GLY A 53 -0.78 0.45 -6.11
CA GLY A 53 -0.84 1.45 -7.17
C GLY A 53 -1.80 2.60 -6.92
N SER A 54 -2.61 2.56 -5.84
CA SER A 54 -3.47 3.68 -5.48
C SER A 54 -2.66 4.93 -5.13
N LEU A 55 -3.22 6.09 -5.47
CA LEU A 55 -2.68 7.38 -5.07
C LEU A 55 -3.10 7.69 -3.64
N ALA A 56 -2.17 8.27 -2.88
CA ALA A 56 -2.42 8.71 -1.52
C ALA A 56 -1.71 10.03 -1.23
N TYR A 57 -2.36 10.88 -0.45
CA TYR A 57 -1.73 12.05 0.13
C TYR A 57 -1.00 11.68 1.42
N ILE A 58 0.27 12.01 1.47
CA ILE A 58 1.13 11.87 2.64
C ILE A 58 1.41 13.24 3.20
N LYS A 59 1.22 13.43 4.51
CA LYS A 59 1.58 14.67 5.19
C LYS A 59 3.10 14.87 5.15
N ARG A 60 3.54 16.00 4.60
CA ARG A 60 4.94 16.42 4.62
C ARG A 60 5.24 16.99 6.02
N LEU A 61 6.22 16.40 6.72
CA LEU A 61 6.60 16.83 8.07
C LEU A 61 7.53 18.06 8.05
N VAL A 62 8.16 18.34 6.92
CA VAL A 62 9.14 19.43 6.75
C VAL A 62 8.65 20.36 5.64
N GLY A 63 8.42 21.62 5.95
CA GLY A 63 7.99 22.62 4.98
C GLY A 63 7.87 24.00 5.60
N ASP A 64 8.19 25.02 4.81
CA ASP A 64 8.06 26.42 5.21
C ASP A 64 6.58 26.84 5.29
N LYS A 65 6.29 28.03 5.83
CA LYS A 65 4.91 28.47 6.12
C LYS A 65 3.95 28.45 4.91
N LEU A 66 4.51 28.51 3.69
CA LEU A 66 3.79 28.57 2.41
C LEU A 66 3.91 27.30 1.56
N ASP A 67 4.67 26.30 2.02
CA ASP A 67 4.94 25.11 1.21
C ASP A 67 3.81 24.08 1.30
N SER A 68 3.69 23.23 0.27
CA SER A 68 2.64 22.20 0.24
C SER A 68 2.80 21.24 1.43
N ARG A 69 1.77 21.16 2.27
CA ARG A 69 1.77 20.30 3.46
C ARG A 69 1.53 18.82 3.16
N SER A 70 1.29 18.47 1.90
CA SER A 70 1.05 17.09 1.49
C SER A 70 1.68 16.79 0.13
N SER A 71 2.27 15.60 0.03
CA SER A 71 2.79 15.06 -1.23
C SER A 71 1.86 13.96 -1.74
N LEU A 72 1.52 14.00 -3.02
CA LEU A 72 0.82 12.92 -3.70
C LEU A 72 1.82 11.82 -4.05
N CYS A 73 1.62 10.63 -3.52
CA CYS A 73 2.50 9.49 -3.74
C CYS A 73 1.70 8.24 -4.10
N ARG A 74 2.35 7.27 -4.72
CA ARG A 74 1.73 6.02 -5.13
C ARG A 74 2.08 4.90 -4.14
N PHE A 75 1.06 4.24 -3.59
CA PHE A 75 1.24 3.13 -2.67
C PHE A 75 1.77 1.89 -3.39
N PHE A 76 2.76 1.21 -2.81
CA PHE A 76 3.28 -0.03 -3.39
C PHE A 76 3.35 -1.21 -2.42
N GLU A 77 3.59 -1.01 -1.12
CA GLU A 77 3.82 -2.10 -0.17
C GLU A 77 3.41 -1.77 1.28
N TYR A 78 3.07 -2.80 2.06
CA TYR A 78 2.78 -2.69 3.49
C TYR A 78 4.04 -2.78 4.34
N LEU A 79 4.12 -1.97 5.40
CA LEU A 79 5.20 -2.13 6.39
C LEU A 79 5.09 -3.49 7.10
N LYS A 80 6.24 -4.13 7.37
CA LYS A 80 6.30 -5.49 7.93
C LYS A 80 5.76 -5.56 9.37
N GLU A 81 6.22 -4.67 10.23
CA GLU A 81 6.04 -4.78 11.69
C GLU A 81 5.00 -3.82 12.26
N ILE A 82 4.69 -2.74 11.54
CA ILE A 82 3.81 -1.67 12.03
C ILE A 82 2.69 -1.45 11.02
N ALA A 83 1.51 -1.04 11.49
CA ALA A 83 0.43 -0.58 10.61
C ALA A 83 0.84 0.71 9.89
N GLY A 84 1.46 0.56 8.72
CA GLY A 84 1.95 1.64 7.88
C GLY A 84 2.20 1.14 6.46
N TYR A 85 2.55 2.07 5.58
CA TYR A 85 2.67 1.81 4.15
C TYR A 85 3.91 2.46 3.58
N TYR A 86 4.48 1.81 2.57
CA TYR A 86 5.48 2.38 1.69
C TYR A 86 4.83 2.99 0.46
N PHE A 87 5.34 4.16 0.10
CA PHE A 87 4.90 4.94 -1.02
C PHE A 87 6.09 5.35 -1.88
N TYR A 88 5.82 5.51 -3.16
CA TYR A 88 6.78 5.98 -4.14
C TYR A 88 6.32 7.32 -4.69
N ASN A 89 7.20 8.32 -4.63
CA ASN A 89 6.98 9.61 -5.26
C ASN A 89 7.66 9.60 -6.63
N LEU A 90 6.88 9.77 -7.70
CA LEU A 90 7.39 9.81 -9.08
C LEU A 90 8.26 11.05 -9.33
N SER A 91 7.88 12.20 -8.76
CA SER A 91 8.55 13.48 -9.00
C SER A 91 9.93 13.52 -8.36
N GLU A 92 10.07 12.95 -7.17
CA GLU A 92 11.34 12.95 -6.41
C GLU A 92 12.11 11.62 -6.57
N GLN A 93 11.51 10.62 -7.21
CA GLN A 93 12.01 9.24 -7.33
C GLN A 93 12.43 8.62 -5.98
N LYS A 94 11.73 9.00 -4.91
CA LYS A 94 12.04 8.61 -3.52
C LYS A 94 10.94 7.74 -2.93
N ILE A 95 11.38 6.85 -2.04
CA ILE A 95 10.49 6.02 -1.22
C ILE A 95 10.21 6.73 0.09
N PHE A 96 8.94 6.78 0.47
CA PHE A 96 8.45 7.35 1.71
C PHE A 96 7.68 6.30 2.50
N PHE A 97 7.78 6.35 3.82
CA PHE A 97 6.92 5.55 4.69
C PHE A 97 6.02 6.47 5.50
N SER A 98 4.75 6.11 5.64
CA SER A 98 3.83 6.84 6.51
C SER A 98 2.70 5.95 6.99
N ARG A 99 2.23 6.26 8.21
CA ARG A 99 1.05 5.64 8.82
C ARG A 99 -0.20 6.49 8.61
N ASN A 100 -0.06 7.81 8.66
CA ASN A 100 -1.16 8.75 8.53
C ASN A 100 -1.22 9.23 7.08
N THR A 101 -2.05 8.56 6.29
CA THR A 101 -2.21 8.83 4.86
C THR A 101 -3.67 8.81 4.47
N VAL A 102 -4.00 9.59 3.45
CA VAL A 102 -5.36 9.67 2.88
C VAL A 102 -5.31 9.06 1.49
N PHE A 103 -5.92 7.89 1.34
CA PHE A 103 -5.98 7.16 0.08
C PHE A 103 -7.10 7.68 -0.81
N LEU A 104 -6.80 7.88 -2.09
CA LEU A 104 -7.74 8.30 -3.13
C LEU A 104 -8.34 7.09 -3.85
N GLU A 105 -8.92 6.16 -3.08
CA GLU A 105 -9.56 4.95 -3.63
C GLU A 105 -11.01 5.19 -4.09
N LYS A 106 -11.58 6.36 -3.78
CA LYS A 106 -12.94 6.76 -4.20
C LYS A 106 -12.89 7.35 -5.62
N GLY A 107 -12.93 6.48 -6.61
CA GLY A 107 -12.86 6.82 -8.02
C GLY A 107 -11.72 6.07 -8.69
N PHE A 108 -11.97 4.79 -9.00
CA PHE A 108 -11.19 4.13 -10.03
C PHE A 108 -11.42 4.94 -11.31
N PRO A 109 -10.39 5.48 -11.99
CA PRO A 109 -10.55 5.85 -13.38
C PRO A 109 -10.73 4.52 -14.13
N ALA A 110 -11.99 4.16 -14.38
CA ALA A 110 -12.30 3.33 -15.53
C ALA A 110 -11.89 4.17 -16.75
N ASP A 111 -10.84 3.71 -17.43
CA ASP A 111 -10.50 4.00 -18.82
C ASP A 111 -10.39 5.48 -19.24
N SER A 112 -9.19 5.89 -19.64
CA SER A 112 -8.96 6.93 -20.65
C SER A 112 -7.71 6.59 -21.43
#